data_AF-A0A928ZNY8-F1
#
_entry.id   AF-A0A928ZNY8-F1
#
_cell.length_a   1.000
_cell.length_b   1.000
_cell.length_c   1.000
_cell.angle_alpha   90.00
_cell.angle_beta   90.00
_cell.angle_gamma   90.00
#
_symmetry.space_group_name_H-M   'P 1'
#
loop_
_entity.id
_entity.type
_entity.pdbx_description
1 polymer ?
#
loop_
_entity_poly.entity_id
_entity_poly.type
_entity_poly.pdbx_seq_one_letter_code
_entity_poly.pdbx_strand_id
1 'polypeptide(L)' 'MGREDDLPTLEFGKDGKPLYVNGPYDNADKVIKTLEKSVGKGNYDYLLQGGSEIVDDLG' A
#
# COMPACT_ATOMS: atom_id res chain seq x y z
N MET A 1 -30.23 -24.35 -2.92
CA MET A 1 -29.86 -23.12 -2.19
C MET A 1 -28.42 -23.33 -1.76
N GLY A 2 -27.46 -22.57 -2.33
CA GLY A 2 -26.05 -22.70 -1.96
C GLY A 2 -25.89 -22.38 -0.48
N ARG A 3 -25.09 -23.16 0.25
CA ARG A 3 -24.87 -22.91 1.68
C ARG A 3 -24.05 -21.64 1.79
N GLU A 4 -24.32 -20.82 2.80
CA GLU A 4 -23.58 -19.57 3.03
C GLU A 4 -22.07 -19.81 3.20
N ASP A 5 -21.70 -21.04 3.60
CA ASP A 5 -20.32 -21.54 3.68
C ASP A 5 -19.60 -21.71 2.32
N ASP A 6 -20.34 -21.70 1.20
CA ASP A 6 -19.76 -21.84 -0.15
C ASP A 6 -19.35 -20.47 -0.76
N LEU A 7 -19.50 -19.37 -0.02
CA LEU A 7 -19.06 -18.04 -0.47
C LEU A 7 -17.56 -17.85 -0.21
N PRO A 8 -16.80 -17.29 -1.16
CA PRO A 8 -15.38 -16.99 -0.94
C PRO A 8 -15.21 -15.95 0.17
N THR A 9 -14.23 -16.16 1.05
CA THR A 9 -13.84 -15.17 2.05
C THR A 9 -13.25 -13.94 1.35
N LEU A 10 -13.86 -12.77 1.57
CA LEU A 10 -13.35 -11.50 1.06
C LEU A 10 -12.45 -10.86 2.12
N GLU A 11 -11.16 -10.71 1.79
CA GLU A 11 -10.21 -9.96 2.59
C GLU A 11 -9.87 -8.62 1.93
N PHE A 12 -9.40 -7.66 2.73
CA PHE A 12 -8.96 -6.36 2.26
C PHE A 12 -7.45 -6.19 2.46
N GLY A 13 -6.82 -5.51 1.51
CA GLY A 13 -5.38 -5.27 1.53
C GLY A 13 -4.59 -6.51 1.12
N LYS A 14 -3.33 -6.57 1.55
CA LYS A 14 -2.43 -7.70 1.32
C LYS A 14 -2.25 -8.45 2.64
N ASP A 15 -2.52 -9.75 2.64
CA ASP A 15 -2.41 -10.60 3.84
C ASP A 15 -3.18 -10.03 5.06
N GLY A 16 -4.36 -9.45 4.79
CA GLY A 16 -5.21 -8.80 5.80
C GLY A 16 -4.75 -7.42 6.28
N LYS A 17 -3.71 -6.82 5.67
CA LYS A 17 -3.16 -5.51 6.06
C LYS A 17 -3.20 -4.49 4.92
N PRO A 18 -3.32 -3.18 5.21
CA PRO A 18 -3.12 -2.14 4.20
C PRO A 18 -1.72 -2.22 3.59
N LEU A 19 -1.66 -2.13 2.25
CA LEU A 19 -0.42 -1.99 1.49
C LEU A 19 -0.45 -0.66 0.74
N TYR A 20 0.58 0.15 0.94
CA TYR A 20 0.81 1.38 0.18
C TYR A 20 1.93 1.20 -0.84
N VAL A 21 1.72 1.65 -2.08
CA VAL A 21 2.76 1.74 -3.11
C VAL A 21 2.80 3.20 -3.56
N ASN A 22 3.97 3.85 -3.45
CA ASN A 22 4.04 5.28 -3.74
C ASN A 22 3.86 5.59 -5.22
N GLY A 23 2.97 6.52 -5.51
CA GLY A 23 2.91 7.20 -6.79
C GLY A 23 3.98 8.30 -6.90
N PRO A 24 4.28 8.76 -8.13
CA PRO A 24 5.28 9.80 -8.38
C PRO A 24 4.94 11.17 -7.76
N TYR A 25 3.67 11.39 -7.41
CA TYR A 25 3.19 12.66 -6.84
C TYR A 25 2.75 12.53 -5.38
N ASP A 26 2.89 11.35 -4.79
CA ASP A 26 2.47 11.15 -3.41
C ASP A 26 3.43 11.79 -2.44
N ASN A 27 2.88 12.34 -1.36
CA ASN A 27 3.65 12.58 -0.16
C ASN A 27 3.68 11.28 0.67
N ALA A 28 4.64 10.41 0.35
CA ALA A 28 4.77 9.09 1.00
C ALA A 28 4.84 9.19 2.53
N ASP A 29 5.56 10.17 3.07
CA ASP A 29 5.66 10.41 4.51
C ASP A 29 4.29 10.66 5.16
N LYS A 30 3.44 11.45 4.51
CA LYS A 30 2.10 11.76 5.00
C LYS A 30 1.21 10.50 4.98
N VAL A 31 1.31 9.68 3.94
CA VAL A 31 0.55 8.44 3.83
C VAL A 31 0.98 7.45 4.91
N ILE A 32 2.29 7.22 5.07
CA ILE A 32 2.84 6.32 6.09
C ILE A 32 2.45 6.78 7.50
N LYS A 33 2.52 8.09 7.80
CA LYS A 33 2.06 8.62 9.10
C LYS A 33 0.57 8.41 9.34
N THR A 34 -0.24 8.42 8.28
CA THR A 34 -1.67 8.12 8.37
C THR A 34 -1.86 6.65 8.73
N LEU A 35 -1.18 5.73 8.03
CA LEU A 35 -1.26 4.29 8.32
C LEU A 35 -0.82 3.97 9.75
N GLU A 36 0.32 4.52 10.19
CA GLU A 36 0.81 4.37 11.56
C GLU A 36 -0.24 4.80 12.60
N LYS A 37 -0.92 5.93 12.38
CA LYS A 37 -1.99 6.41 13.28
C LYS A 37 -3.27 5.58 13.21
N SER A 38 -3.61 5.06 12.04
CA SER A 38 -4.87 4.35 11.81
C SER A 38 -4.84 2.91 12.28
N VAL A 39 -3.74 2.20 12.04
CA VAL A 39 -3.63 0.76 12.33
C VAL A 39 -2.49 0.41 13.28
N GLY A 40 -1.62 1.37 13.61
CA GLY A 40 -0.48 1.15 14.49
C GLY A 40 0.76 0.60 13.77
N LYS A 41 1.91 0.73 14.43
CA LYS A 41 3.19 0.21 13.93
C LYS A 41 3.12 -1.28 13.64
N GLY A 42 3.59 -1.71 12.46
CA GLY A 42 3.67 -3.12 12.07
C GLY A 42 2.37 -3.73 11.53
N ASN A 43 1.30 -2.94 11.44
CA ASN A 43 0.00 -3.35 10.93
C ASN A 43 -0.28 -2.82 9.50
N TYR A 44 0.73 -2.35 8.79
CA TYR A 44 0.68 -1.95 7.39
C TYR A 44 2.03 -2.22 6.72
N ASP A 45 2.01 -2.35 5.41
CA ASP A 45 3.19 -2.48 4.57
C ASP A 45 3.26 -1.31 3.58
N TYR A 46 4.48 -1.00 3.12
CA TYR A 46 4.67 -0.01 2.06
C TYR A 46 5.84 -0.39 1.12
N LEU A 47 5.71 0.00 -0.14
CA LEU A 47 6.75 -0.11 -1.16
C LEU A 47 7.08 1.29 -1.68
N LEU A 48 8.32 1.71 -1.48
CA LEU A 48 8.85 2.95 -2.04
C LEU A 48 9.65 2.62 -3.30
N GLN A 49 9.10 2.93 -4.47
CA GLN A 49 9.86 3.01 -5.70
C GLN A 49 10.66 4.31 -5.67
N GLY A 50 11.99 4.20 -5.72
CA GLY A 50 12.84 5.33 -6.03
C GLY A 50 12.49 5.84 -7.41
N GLY A 51 12.25 7.14 -7.55
CA GLY A 51 12.08 7.74 -8.86
C GLY A 51 13.24 7.32 -9.76
N SER A 52 12.94 6.89 -10.99
CA SER A 52 13.97 6.73 -12.00
C SER A 52 14.75 8.05 -12.03
N GLU A 53 16.02 8.02 -11.66
CA GLU A 53 17.02 9.02 -12.03
C GLU A 53 17.11 8.97 -13.56
N ILE A 54 16.12 9.55 -14.24
CA ILE A 54 16.26 9.97 -15.62
C ILE A 54 17.32 11.06 -15.61
N VAL A 55 18.55 10.63 -15.80
CA VAL A 55 19.67 11.43 -16.30
C VAL A 55 19.35 11.90 -17.73
N ASP A 56 18.24 12.61 -17.91
CA ASP A 56 17.80 13.13 -19.22
C ASP A 56 18.54 14.41 -19.62
N ASP A 57 19.68 14.72 -18.99
CA ASP A 57 20.49 15.92 -19.21
C ASP A 57 21.96 15.58 -19.56
N LEU A 58 22.18 14.49 -20.32
CA LEU A 58 23.36 14.38 -21.18
C LEU A 58 23.00 14.94 -22.57
N GLY A 59 23.03 16.27 -22.67
CA GLY A 59 23.03 17.05 -23.90
C GLY A 59 24.27 17.94 -23.98
#